data_AF-A0A6L7Y5F4-F1
#
_entry.id   AF-A0A6L7Y5F4-F1
#
_cell.length_a   1.000
_cell.length_b   1.000
_cell.length_c   1.000
_cell.angle_alpha   90.00
_cell.angle_beta   90.00
_cell.angle_gamma   90.00
#
_symmetry.space_group_name_H-M   'P 1'
#
loop_
_entity.id
_entity.type
_entity.pdbx_description
1 polymer ?
#
loop_
_entity_poly.entity_id
_entity_poly.type
_entity_poly.pdbx_seq_one_letter_code
_entity_poly.pdbx_strand_id
1 'polypeptide(L)' 'MATADEIRQAVLGLPEAEYAKVMDWLLDLADEAWDRQIEADAKAGRLDALAAEAFEAKARGQLRDLPDV' A
#
# COMPACT_ATOMS: atom_id res chain seq x y z
N MET A 1 -12.89 -14.78 -20.73
CA MET A 1 -12.07 -14.06 -19.73
C MET A 1 -11.65 -15.08 -18.69
N ALA A 2 -10.40 -15.03 -18.21
CA ALA A 2 -9.96 -15.92 -17.13
C ALA A 2 -10.55 -15.45 -15.79
N THR A 3 -10.84 -16.39 -14.90
CA THR A 3 -11.29 -16.14 -13.52
C THR A 3 -10.10 -15.89 -12.60
N ALA A 4 -10.35 -15.26 -11.45
CA ALA A 4 -9.31 -15.05 -10.44
C ALA A 4 -8.70 -16.37 -9.94
N ASP A 5 -9.50 -17.44 -9.85
CA ASP A 5 -9.03 -18.76 -9.44
C ASP A 5 -8.15 -19.41 -10.52
N GLU A 6 -8.49 -19.27 -11.79
CA GLU A 6 -7.65 -19.75 -12.90
C GLU A 6 -6.29 -19.03 -12.93
N ILE A 7 -6.28 -17.71 -12.71
CA ILE A 7 -5.04 -16.93 -12.61
C ILE A 7 -4.22 -17.39 -11.42
N ARG A 8 -4.85 -17.59 -10.24
CA ARG A 8 -4.15 -18.09 -9.05
C ARG A 8 -3.48 -19.43 -9.31
N GLN A 9 -4.19 -20.38 -9.92
CA GLN A 9 -3.62 -21.68 -10.24
C GLN A 9 -2.46 -21.57 -11.23
N ALA A 10 -2.57 -20.71 -12.23
CA ALA A 10 -1.48 -20.46 -13.18
C ALA A 10 -0.24 -19.88 -12.48
N VAL A 11 -0.40 -18.91 -11.58
CA VAL A 11 0.70 -18.30 -10.82
C VAL A 11 1.37 -19.33 -9.90
N LEU A 12 0.60 -20.17 -9.20
CA LEU A 12 1.12 -21.23 -8.34
C LEU A 12 1.91 -22.31 -9.11
N GLY A 13 1.64 -22.46 -10.41
CA GLY A 13 2.36 -23.40 -11.28
C GLY A 13 3.65 -22.85 -11.89
N LEU A 14 4.01 -21.58 -11.62
CA LEU A 14 5.20 -20.96 -12.21
C LEU A 14 6.49 -21.49 -11.57
N PRO A 15 7.60 -21.56 -12.34
CA PRO A 15 8.93 -21.67 -11.77
C PRO A 15 9.21 -20.51 -10.81
N GLU A 16 10.00 -20.76 -9.77
CA GLU A 16 10.27 -19.79 -8.69
C GLU A 16 10.67 -18.39 -9.19
N ALA A 17 11.53 -18.32 -10.22
CA ALA A 17 11.96 -17.05 -10.79
C ALA A 17 10.83 -16.27 -11.49
N GLU A 18 9.88 -16.96 -12.14
CA GLU A 18 8.73 -16.31 -12.78
C GLU A 18 7.65 -15.97 -11.76
N TYR A 19 7.47 -16.82 -10.74
CA TYR A 19 6.61 -16.53 -9.60
C TYR A 19 7.05 -15.23 -8.90
N ALA A 20 8.35 -15.07 -8.62
CA ALA A 20 8.90 -13.88 -8.00
C ALA A 20 8.59 -12.61 -8.81
N LYS A 21 8.80 -12.64 -10.14
CA LYS A 21 8.46 -11.51 -11.02
C LYS A 21 6.98 -11.14 -10.97
N VAL A 22 6.08 -12.13 -10.93
CA VAL A 22 4.65 -11.87 -10.83
C VAL A 22 4.30 -11.24 -9.48
N MET A 23 4.92 -11.70 -8.40
CA MET A 23 4.70 -11.15 -7.07
C MET A 23 5.22 -9.71 -6.97
N ASP A 24 6.40 -9.41 -7.49
CA ASP A 24 6.95 -8.04 -7.53
C ASP A 24 5.99 -7.11 -8.26
N TRP A 25 5.52 -7.51 -9.45
CA TRP A 25 4.58 -6.71 -10.23
C TRP A 25 3.22 -6.52 -9.51
N LEU A 26 2.72 -7.54 -8.80
CA LEU A 26 1.48 -7.42 -8.04
C LEU A 26 1.62 -6.48 -6.84
N LEU A 27 2.79 -6.46 -6.20
CA LEU A 27 3.09 -5.51 -5.13
C LEU A 27 3.14 -4.08 -5.68
N ASP A 28 3.87 -3.84 -6.77
CA ASP A 28 3.90 -2.52 -7.43
C ASP A 28 2.49 -2.04 -7.79
N LEU A 29 1.65 -2.92 -8.34
CA LEU A 29 0.27 -2.59 -8.68
C LEU A 29 -0.57 -2.25 -7.45
N ALA A 30 -0.35 -2.96 -6.34
CA ALA A 30 -1.04 -2.70 -5.08
C ALA A 30 -0.59 -1.37 -4.47
N ASP A 31 0.70 -1.07 -4.50
CA ASP A 31 1.27 0.20 -4.03
C ASP A 31 0.71 1.38 -4.82
N GLU A 32 0.68 1.29 -6.15
CA GLU A 32 0.06 2.33 -6.98
C GLU A 32 -1.44 2.53 -6.69
N ALA A 33 -2.17 1.44 -6.42
CA ALA A 33 -3.58 1.53 -6.05
C ALA A 33 -3.77 2.19 -4.69
N TRP A 34 -2.87 1.90 -3.75
CA TRP A 34 -2.85 2.51 -2.43
C TRP A 34 -2.57 4.01 -2.49
N ASP A 35 -1.56 4.43 -3.26
CA ASP A 35 -1.25 5.85 -3.47
C ASP A 35 -2.46 6.62 -4.01
N ARG A 36 -3.12 6.08 -5.04
CA ARG A 36 -4.33 6.67 -5.61
C ARG A 36 -5.46 6.79 -4.58
N GLN A 37 -5.62 5.79 -3.73
CA GLN A 37 -6.65 5.80 -2.68
C GLN A 37 -6.33 6.86 -1.62
N ILE A 38 -5.09 6.91 -1.12
CA ILE A 38 -4.66 7.90 -0.13
C ILE A 38 -4.84 9.32 -0.67
N GLU A 39 -4.46 9.58 -1.92
CA GLU A 39 -4.70 10.88 -2.54
C GLU A 39 -6.18 11.24 -2.62
N ALA A 40 -7.04 10.30 -3.02
CA ALA A 40 -8.48 10.53 -3.13
C ALA A 40 -9.11 10.79 -1.76
N ASP A 41 -8.71 10.02 -0.74
CA ASP A 41 -9.21 10.15 0.62
C ASP A 41 -8.72 11.45 1.27
N ALA A 42 -7.48 11.87 1.01
CA ALA A 42 -6.96 13.17 1.39
C ALA A 42 -7.75 14.31 0.74
N LYS A 43 -7.98 14.26 -0.58
CA LYS A 43 -8.77 15.27 -1.31
C LYS A 43 -10.22 15.33 -0.82
N ALA A 44 -10.76 14.21 -0.34
CA ALA A 44 -12.10 14.12 0.23
C ALA A 44 -12.17 14.53 1.71
N GLY A 45 -11.05 14.91 2.35
CA GLY A 45 -10.99 15.31 3.75
C GLY A 45 -11.11 14.16 4.76
N ARG A 46 -11.07 12.90 4.30
CA ARG A 46 -11.25 11.72 5.18
C ARG A 46 -10.10 11.53 6.14
N LEU A 47 -8.92 12.07 5.80
CA LEU A 47 -7.70 11.97 6.60
C LEU A 47 -7.46 13.22 7.47
N ASP A 48 -8.35 14.22 7.43
CA ASP A 48 -8.16 15.50 8.13
C ASP A 48 -8.04 15.33 9.65
N ALA A 49 -8.83 14.42 10.23
CA ALA A 49 -8.77 14.13 11.66
C ALA A 49 -7.41 13.55 12.07
N LEU A 50 -6.86 12.65 11.25
CA LEU A 50 -5.54 12.05 11.47
C LEU A 50 -4.42 13.09 11.31
N ALA A 51 -4.56 13.98 10.31
CA ALA A 51 -3.62 15.08 10.12
C ALA A 51 -3.62 16.05 11.32
N ALA A 52 -4.80 16.42 11.81
CA ALA A 52 -4.93 17.27 13.00
C ALA A 52 -4.29 16.63 14.24
N GLU A 53 -4.55 15.36 14.50
CA GLU A 53 -3.92 14.60 15.59
C GLU A 53 -2.40 14.60 15.47
N ALA A 54 -1.87 14.33 14.27
CA ALA A 54 -0.43 14.31 14.03
C ALA A 54 0.22 15.69 14.28
N PHE A 55 -0.42 16.78 13.85
CA PHE A 55 0.08 18.14 14.12
C PHE A 55 0.02 18.52 15.59
N GLU A 56 -1.03 18.11 16.32
CA GLU A 56 -1.12 18.32 17.76
C GLU A 56 -0.01 17.56 18.51
N ALA A 57 0.20 16.28 18.20
CA ALA A 57 1.26 15.47 18.80
C ALA A 57 2.65 16.06 18.53
N LYS A 58 2.87 16.58 17.31
CA LYS A 58 4.10 17.30 16.96
C LYS A 58 4.29 18.55 17.81
N ALA A 59 3.26 19.37 17.95
CA ALA A 59 3.32 20.61 18.74
C ALA A 59 3.57 20.32 20.23
N ARG A 60 3.11 19.18 20.74
CA ARG A 60 3.33 18.73 22.12
C ARG A 60 4.65 17.98 22.34
N GLY A 61 5.46 17.79 21.30
CA GLY A 61 6.73 17.04 21.41
C GLY A 61 6.53 15.55 21.73
N GLN A 62 5.41 14.96 21.29
CA GLN A 62 5.05 13.56 21.58
C GLN A 62 5.47 12.59 20.46
N LEU A 63 6.10 13.10 19.40
CA LEU A 63 6.60 12.25 18.32
C LEU A 63 7.85 11.49 18.78
N ARG A 64 7.97 10.25 18.30
CA ARG A 64 9.20 9.48 18.38
C ARG A 64 10.02 9.68 17.11
N ASP A 65 11.33 9.49 17.22
CA ASP A 65 12.20 9.45 16.05
C ASP A 65 11.82 8.27 15.16
N LEU A 66 12.04 8.46 13.85
CA LEU A 66 11.89 7.38 12.89
C LEU A 66 12.99 6.34 13.19
N PRO A 67 12.66 5.04 13.27
CA PRO A 67 13.68 4.02 13.43
C PRO A 67 14.67 4.07 12.25
N ASP A 68 15.93 3.74 12.53
CA ASP A 68 16.93 3.55 11.48
C ASP A 68 16.45 2.44 10.52
N VAL A 69 16.49 2.75 9.21
CA VAL A 69 16.09 1.85 8.12
C VAL A 69 17.27 1.08 7.53
#